data_AF-A0A930A200-F1
#
_entry.id   AF-A0A930A200-F1
#
_cell.length_a   1.000
_cell.length_b   1.000
_cell.length_c   1.000
_cell.angle_alpha   90.00
_cell.angle_beta   90.00
_cell.angle_gamma   90.00
#
_symmetry.space_group_name_H-M   'P 1'
#
loop_
_entity.id
_entity.type
_entity.pdbx_description
1 polymer ?
#
loop_
_entity_poly.entity_id
_entity_poly.type
_entity_poly.pdbx_seq_one_letter_code
_entity_poly.pdbx_strand_id
1 'polypeptide(L)'
;MNKYQDSLDNFVKALSHFTNFKSIHDWKSDLQELIDRATPKKPKIRAFNEAEPWDCADHFVERNACPACERKMTNKSNYCPCCGQALDWGK
;
A
#
# COMPACT_ATOMS: atom_id res chain seq x y z
N MET A 1 0.97 4.43 -16.26
CA MET A 1 -0.04 3.45 -15.81
C MET A 1 0.63 2.08 -15.76
N ASN A 2 0.36 1.25 -14.75
CA ASN A 2 0.92 -0.10 -14.72
C ASN A 2 0.05 -1.04 -15.57
N LYS A 3 0.63 -2.13 -16.10
CA LYS A 3 -0.09 -3.11 -16.95
C LYS A 3 -1.34 -3.73 -16.31
N TYR A 4 -1.40 -3.78 -14.98
CA TYR A 4 -2.53 -4.32 -14.23
C TYR A 4 -3.69 -3.32 -14.22
N GLN A 5 -3.41 -2.02 -14.09
CA GLN A 5 -4.41 -0.96 -14.18
C GLN A 5 -5.08 -0.96 -15.55
N ASP A 6 -4.28 -1.02 -16.63
CA ASP A 6 -4.79 -1.05 -17.99
C ASP A 6 -5.66 -2.30 -18.23
N SER A 7 -5.26 -3.44 -17.65
CA SER A 7 -6.02 -4.69 -17.74
C SER A 7 -7.34 -4.60 -16.97
N LEU A 8 -7.35 -4.01 -15.78
CA LEU A 8 -8.56 -3.78 -14.98
C LEU A 8 -9.53 -2.85 -15.70
N ASP A 9 -9.04 -1.74 -16.25
CA ASP A 9 -9.89 -0.77 -16.94
C ASP A 9 -10.49 -1.35 -18.22
N ASN A 10 -9.72 -2.12 -19.00
CA ASN A 10 -10.25 -2.85 -20.15
C ASN A 10 -11.28 -3.91 -19.76
N PHE A 11 -11.06 -4.63 -18.67
CA PHE A 11 -12.00 -5.63 -18.15
C PHE A 11 -13.33 -5.01 -17.74
N VAL A 12 -13.29 -3.92 -16.96
CA VAL A 12 -14.50 -3.19 -16.53
C VAL A 12 -15.23 -2.63 -17.73
N LYS A 13 -14.50 -2.05 -18.70
CA LYS A 13 -15.08 -1.54 -19.94
C LYS A 13 -15.79 -2.65 -20.71
N ALA A 14 -15.14 -3.80 -20.89
CA ALA A 14 -15.77 -4.96 -21.54
C ALA A 14 -17.05 -5.39 -20.83
N LEU A 15 -17.03 -5.54 -19.50
CA LEU A 15 -18.20 -5.93 -18.71
C LEU A 15 -19.35 -4.93 -18.79
N SER A 16 -19.05 -3.62 -18.85
CA SER A 16 -20.07 -2.57 -18.97
C SER A 16 -20.88 -2.66 -20.27
N HIS A 17 -20.34 -3.29 -21.32
CA HIS A 17 -21.09 -3.55 -22.56
C HIS A 17 -22.08 -4.71 -22.42
N PHE A 18 -21.87 -5.63 -21.47
CA PHE A 18 -22.72 -6.79 -21.27
C PHE A 18 -23.76 -6.57 -20.16
N THR A 19 -23.43 -5.80 -19.12
CA THR A 19 -24.30 -5.61 -17.95
C THR A 19 -24.05 -4.24 -17.28
N ASN A 20 -25.06 -3.73 -16.56
CA ASN A 20 -24.95 -2.53 -15.71
C ASN A 20 -25.08 -2.88 -14.22
N PHE A 21 -24.58 -4.04 -13.81
CA PHE A 21 -24.69 -4.47 -12.43
C PHE A 21 -23.85 -3.60 -11.50
N LYS A 22 -24.45 -3.17 -10.37
CA LYS A 22 -23.76 -2.48 -9.28
C LYS A 22 -22.50 -3.23 -8.83
N SER A 23 -22.54 -4.57 -8.89
CA SER A 23 -21.43 -5.46 -8.54
C SER A 23 -20.16 -5.27 -9.39
N ILE A 24 -20.26 -4.76 -10.62
CA ILE A 24 -19.06 -4.46 -11.43
C ILE A 24 -18.21 -3.39 -10.76
N HIS A 25 -18.85 -2.37 -10.17
CA HIS A 25 -18.15 -1.32 -9.46
C HIS A 25 -17.53 -1.82 -8.15
N ASP A 26 -18.24 -2.72 -7.45
CA ASP A 26 -17.72 -3.36 -6.24
C ASP A 26 -16.47 -4.21 -6.57
N TRP A 27 -16.54 -5.07 -7.59
CA TRP A 27 -15.38 -5.86 -8.05
C TRP A 27 -14.23 -4.99 -8.57
N LYS A 28 -14.54 -3.89 -9.26
CA LYS A 28 -13.49 -2.93 -9.67
C LYS A 28 -12.77 -2.39 -8.44
N SER A 29 -13.50 -2.01 -7.39
CA SER A 29 -12.91 -1.49 -6.15
C SER A 29 -12.00 -2.53 -5.49
N ASP A 30 -12.46 -3.76 -5.34
CA ASP A 30 -11.68 -4.85 -4.73
C ASP A 30 -10.39 -5.13 -5.52
N LEU A 31 -10.49 -5.20 -6.86
CA LEU A 31 -9.33 -5.42 -7.73
C LEU A 31 -8.39 -4.22 -7.72
N GLN A 32 -8.91 -3.01 -7.63
CA GLN A 32 -8.09 -1.81 -7.50
C GLN A 32 -7.28 -1.84 -6.21
N GLU A 33 -7.88 -2.23 -5.08
CA GLU A 33 -7.16 -2.37 -3.81
C GLU A 33 -6.01 -3.38 -3.92
N LEU A 34 -6.25 -4.52 -4.57
CA LEU A 34 -5.22 -5.53 -4.80
C LEU A 34 -4.08 -4.99 -5.68
N ILE A 35 -4.41 -4.26 -6.75
CA ILE A 35 -3.41 -3.62 -7.62
C ILE A 35 -2.59 -2.59 -6.82
N ASP A 36 -3.25 -1.77 -6.01
CA ASP A 36 -2.59 -0.73 -5.22
C ASP A 36 -1.65 -1.33 -4.17
N ARG A 37 -2.03 -2.46 -3.59
CA ARG A 37 -1.22 -3.22 -2.63
C ARG A 37 -0.05 -3.94 -3.31
N ALA A 38 -0.26 -4.49 -4.50
CA ALA A 38 0.77 -5.20 -5.27
C ALA A 38 1.75 -4.26 -5.99
N THR A 39 1.32 -3.03 -6.31
CA THR A 39 2.18 -2.02 -6.94
C THR A 39 3.25 -1.57 -5.94
N PRO A 40 4.55 -1.80 -6.22
CA PRO A 40 5.61 -1.40 -5.30
C PRO A 40 5.60 0.12 -5.07
N LYS A 41 5.63 0.52 -3.80
CA LYS A 41 5.68 1.93 -3.39
C LYS A 41 6.93 2.16 -2.54
N LYS A 42 7.56 3.33 -2.70
CA LYS A 42 8.69 3.70 -1.86
C LYS A 42 8.24 3.91 -0.40
N PRO A 43 8.98 3.36 0.58
CA PRO A 43 8.76 3.67 1.99
C PRO A 43 8.81 5.18 2.25
N LYS A 44 8.02 5.64 3.21
CA LYS A 44 8.04 7.03 3.67
C LYS A 44 8.98 7.13 4.87
N ILE A 45 9.64 8.28 5.06
CA ILE A 45 10.35 8.57 6.30
C ILE A 45 9.36 9.21 7.28
N ARG A 46 9.32 8.72 8.52
CA ARG A 46 8.53 9.32 9.62
C ARG A 46 9.31 9.27 10.92
N ALA A 47 9.03 10.22 11.81
CA ALA A 47 9.50 10.21 13.18
C ALA A 47 8.65 9.26 14.03
N PHE A 48 9.30 8.38 14.78
CA PHE A 48 8.66 7.49 15.74
C PHE A 48 9.24 7.78 17.12
N ASN A 49 8.37 7.87 18.13
CA ASN A 49 8.84 7.90 19.51
C ASN A 49 9.35 6.51 19.87
N GLU A 50 10.66 6.41 20.11
CA GLU A 50 11.34 5.19 20.57
C GLU A 50 11.78 5.33 22.04
N ALA A 51 11.20 6.29 22.78
CA ALA A 51 11.39 6.39 24.22
C ALA A 51 10.88 5.12 24.93
N GLU A 52 11.68 4.62 25.86
CA GLU A 52 11.28 3.56 26.77
C GLU A 52 10.27 4.11 27.80
N PRO A 53 9.43 3.26 28.42
CA PRO A 53 8.41 3.72 29.38
C PRO A 53 8.96 4.50 30.58
N TRP A 54 10.24 4.34 30.91
CA TRP A 54 10.92 5.03 32.02
C TRP A 54 11.71 6.27 31.59
N ASP A 55 11.74 6.60 30.29
CA ASP A 55 12.36 7.83 29.82
C ASP A 55 11.51 9.04 30.20
N CYS A 56 12.15 10.10 30.69
CA CYS A 56 11.50 11.33 31.14
C CYS A 56 11.20 12.33 30.01
N ALA A 57 11.48 11.96 28.76
CA ALA A 57 11.22 12.77 27.58
C ALA A 57 11.02 11.88 26.34
N ASP A 58 10.33 12.41 25.32
CA ASP A 58 10.18 11.73 24.04
C ASP A 58 11.52 11.60 23.31
N HIS A 59 11.70 10.47 22.63
CA HIS A 59 12.87 10.20 21.78
C HIS A 59 12.41 9.91 20.35
N PHE A 60 12.20 10.97 19.58
CA PHE A 60 11.79 10.84 18.18
C PHE A 60 12.95 10.50 17.27
N VAL A 61 12.82 9.39 16.53
CA VAL A 61 13.81 8.97 15.55
C VAL A 61 13.16 8.75 14.19
N GLU A 62 13.83 9.24 13.15
CA GLU A 62 13.41 9.00 11.77
C GLU A 62 13.66 7.55 11.36
N ARG A 63 12.59 6.90 10.90
CA ARG A 63 12.60 5.53 10.40
C ARG A 63 11.78 5.42 9.13
N ASN A 64 12.05 4.35 8.37
CA ASN A 64 11.19 3.98 7.27
C ASN A 64 9.83 3.51 7.80
N ALA A 65 8.78 3.90 7.11
CA ALA A 65 7.40 3.57 7.40
C ALA A 65 6.73 3.01 6.16
N CYS A 66 5.82 2.06 6.35
CA CYS A 66 4.99 1.56 5.25
C CYS A 66 4.20 2.73 4.63
N PRO A 67 4.18 2.91 3.30
CA PRO A 67 3.47 4.02 2.67
C PRO A 67 1.94 3.92 2.79
N ALA A 68 1.41 2.72 3.09
CA ALA A 68 -0.02 2.42 3.18
C ALA A 68 -0.56 2.43 4.63
N CYS A 69 0.04 1.65 5.54
CA CYS A 69 -0.42 1.57 6.94
C CYS A 69 0.43 2.38 7.92
N GLU A 70 1.47 3.06 7.43
CA GLU A 70 2.33 3.98 8.19
C GLU A 70 3.10 3.37 9.37
N ARG A 71 3.04 2.04 9.52
CA ARG A 71 3.75 1.33 10.57
C ARG A 71 5.25 1.38 10.34
N LYS A 72 6.01 1.50 11.44
CA LYS A 72 7.47 1.45 11.45
C LYS A 72 7.96 0.17 10.78
N MET A 73 8.89 0.32 9.84
CA MET A 73 9.57 -0.79 9.18
C MET A 73 10.87 -1.07 9.93
N THR A 74 10.98 -2.28 10.48
CA THR A 74 12.20 -2.73 11.17
C THR A 74 13.29 -3.16 10.19
N ASN A 75 12.92 -3.74 9.04
CA ASN A 75 13.84 -4.28 8.03
C ASN A 75 13.43 -3.88 6.61
N LYS A 76 14.39 -3.93 5.67
CA LYS A 76 14.15 -3.73 4.22
C LYS A 76 13.52 -4.98 3.57
N SER A 77 12.26 -5.23 3.88
CA SER A 77 11.45 -6.30 3.26
C SER A 77 10.83 -5.83 1.94
N ASN A 78 10.63 -6.74 0.98
CA ASN A 78 9.89 -6.44 -0.26
C ASN A 78 8.40 -6.16 -0.01
N TYR A 79 7.87 -6.55 1.16
CA TYR A 79 6.48 -6.35 1.53
C TYR A 79 6.36 -5.86 2.98
N CYS A 80 5.35 -5.03 3.25
CA CYS A 80 5.00 -4.65 4.61
C CYS A 80 4.40 -5.85 5.35
N PRO A 81 4.95 -6.25 6.52
CA PRO A 81 4.43 -7.39 7.28
C PRO A 81 3.05 -7.15 7.88
N CYS A 82 2.62 -5.89 7.99
CA CYS A 82 1.35 -5.53 8.62
C CYS A 82 0.17 -5.51 7.63
N CYS A 83 0.36 -5.01 6.41
CA CYS A 83 -0.73 -4.83 5.44
C CYS A 83 -0.46 -5.46 4.06
N GLY A 84 0.72 -6.05 3.85
CA GLY A 84 1.08 -6.71 2.59
C GLY A 84 1.44 -5.76 1.43
N GLN A 85 1.49 -4.44 1.65
CA GLN A 85 1.91 -3.48 0.62
C GLN A 85 3.31 -3.82 0.09
N ALA A 86 3.44 -3.96 -1.22
CA ALA A 86 4.72 -4.13 -1.90
C ALA A 86 5.56 -2.86 -1.77
N LEU A 87 6.86 -3.02 -1.50
CA LEU A 87 7.80 -1.94 -1.21
C LEU A 87 8.92 -1.91 -2.25
N ASP A 88 9.22 -0.70 -2.71
CA ASP A 88 10.36 -0.41 -3.57
C ASP A 88 11.43 0.36 -2.78
N TRP A 89 12.61 -0.24 -2.63
CA TRP A 89 13.72 0.37 -1.90
C TRP A 89 14.68 1.16 -2.80
N GLY A 90 14.41 1.24 -4.12
CA GLY A 90 15.19 2.04 -5.06
C GLY A 90 16.67 1.65 -5.10
N LYS A 91 16.96 0.39 -5.45
CA LYS A 91 18.34 -0.05 -5.73
C LYS A 91 19.01 0.83 -6.78
#